data_AF-A0A4D6SUS1-F1
#
_entry.id   AF-A0A4D6SUS1-F1
#
_cell.length_a   1.000
_cell.length_b   1.000
_cell.length_c   1.000
_cell.angle_alpha   90.00
_cell.angle_beta   90.00
_cell.angle_gamma   90.00
#
_symmetry.space_group_name_H-M   'P 1'
#
loop_
_entity.id
_entity.type
_entity.pdbx_description
1 polymer ?
#
loop_
_entity_poly.entity_id
_entity_poly.type
_entity_poly.pdbx_seq_one_letter_code
_entity_poly.pdbx_strand_id
1 'polypeptide(L)' 'MIIPSLPSIFVPLVGLLLPAITMVLSHLYIQNDEIL' A
#
# COMPACT_ATOMS: atom_id res chain seq x y z
N MET A 1 -20.39 16.83 -7.86
CA MET A 1 -19.62 16.76 -9.11
C MET A 1 -18.44 15.83 -8.87
N ILE A 2 -18.42 14.65 -9.49
CA ILE A 2 -17.29 13.72 -9.40
C ILE A 2 -16.13 14.38 -10.14
N ILE A 3 -14.99 14.55 -9.49
CA ILE A 3 -13.77 15.01 -10.16
C ILE A 3 -13.29 13.82 -11.00
N PRO A 4 -13.33 13.87 -12.34
CA PRO A 4 -13.06 12.70 -13.17
C PRO A 4 -11.61 12.21 -13.07
N SER A 5 -10.69 13.04 -12.58
CA SER A 5 -9.29 12.66 -12.35
C SER A 5 -9.04 11.93 -11.03
N LEU A 6 -10.01 11.90 -10.11
CA LEU A 6 -9.85 11.23 -8.81
C LEU A 6 -9.50 9.74 -8.96
N PRO A 7 -10.24 8.95 -9.77
CA PRO A 7 -9.91 7.55 -9.98
C PRO A 7 -8.50 7.35 -10.55
N SER A 8 -8.06 8.23 -11.45
CA SER A 8 -6.71 8.13 -12.05
C SER A 8 -5.58 8.28 -11.04
N ILE A 9 -5.82 8.90 -9.89
CA ILE A 9 -4.84 9.06 -8.80
C ILE A 9 -5.02 7.94 -7.77
N PHE A 10 -6.26 7.67 -7.36
CA PHE A 10 -6.53 6.69 -6.31
C PHE A 10 -6.32 5.25 -6.76
N VAL A 11 -6.59 4.92 -8.03
CA VAL A 11 -6.39 3.56 -8.57
C VAL A 11 -4.91 3.14 -8.49
N PRO A 12 -3.93 3.88 -9.02
CA PRO A 12 -2.52 3.49 -8.86
C PRO A 12 -2.04 3.61 -7.41
N LEU A 13 -2.56 4.56 -6.62
CA LEU A 13 -2.20 4.71 -5.22
C LEU A 13 -2.61 3.47 -4.40
N VAL A 14 -3.85 2.99 -4.57
CA VAL A 14 -4.39 1.84 -3.81
C VAL A 14 -4.02 0.51 -4.45
N GLY A 15 -3.84 0.46 -5.76
CA GLY A 15 -3.52 -0.78 -6.49
C GLY A 15 -2.04 -1.11 -6.56
N LEU A 16 -1.15 -0.11 -6.43
CA LEU A 16 0.30 -0.30 -6.57
C LEU A 16 1.06 0.21 -5.35
N LEU A 17 0.90 1.49 -4.98
CA LEU A 17 1.72 2.11 -3.93
C LEU A 17 1.43 1.52 -2.55
N LEU A 18 0.15 1.51 -2.14
CA LEU A 18 -0.25 0.95 -0.84
C LEU A 18 0.17 -0.52 -0.72
N PRO A 19 -0.13 -1.40 -1.70
CA PRO A 19 0.26 -2.80 -1.65
C PRO A 19 1.78 -3.00 -1.62
N ALA A 20 2.55 -2.20 -2.36
CA ALA A 20 4.01 -2.27 -2.32
C ALA A 20 4.55 -1.91 -0.93
N ILE A 21 4.05 -0.83 -0.33
CA ILE A 21 4.44 -0.40 1.02
C ILE A 21 4.06 -1.46 2.05
N THR A 22 2.82 -1.96 2.03
CA THR A 22 2.37 -2.97 2.99
C THR A 22 3.16 -4.27 2.83
N MET A 23 3.46 -4.73 1.62
CA MET A 23 4.28 -5.92 1.41
C MET A 23 5.69 -5.77 2.00
N VAL A 24 6.34 -4.61 1.80
CA VAL A 24 7.67 -4.36 2.38
C VAL A 24 7.59 -4.29 3.90
N LEU A 25 6.63 -3.55 4.46
CA LEU A 25 6.48 -3.43 5.90
C LEU A 25 6.13 -4.77 6.55
N SER A 26 5.22 -5.56 5.96
CA SER A 26 4.89 -6.90 6.43
C SER A 26 6.09 -7.84 6.33
N HIS A 27 6.89 -7.75 5.27
CA HIS A 27 8.10 -8.55 5.14
C HIS A 27 9.14 -8.21 6.21
N LEU A 28 9.35 -6.92 6.51
CA LEU A 28 10.22 -6.50 7.60
C LEU A 28 9.65 -6.92 8.96
N TYR A 29 8.35 -6.76 9.19
CA TYR A 29 7.68 -7.17 10.43
C TYR A 29 7.83 -8.68 10.69
N ILE A 30 7.66 -9.52 9.67
CA ILE A 30 7.79 -10.99 9.81
C ILE A 30 9.25 -11.42 9.99
N GLN A 31 10.20 -10.72 9.35
CA GLN A 31 11.63 -11.01 9.52
C GLN A 31 12.21 -10.54 10.84
N ASN A 32 11.62 -9.50 11.43
CA ASN A 32 11.92 -9.19 12.81
C ASN A 32 11.35 -10.33 13.66
N ASP A 33 12.22 -11.23 14.12
CA ASP A 33 11.92 -12.33 15.07
C ASP A 33 11.47 -11.82 16.46
N GLU A 34 10.89 -10.62 16.52
CA GLU A 34 10.16 -10.07 17.67
C GLU A 34 8.77 -10.73 17.72
N ILE A 35 8.78 -12.05 17.84
CA ILE A 35 7.65 -12.80 18.40
C ILE A 35 7.72 -12.50 19.89
N LEU A 36 6.84 -11.61 20.38
CA LEU A 36 6.64 -11.43 21.82
C LEU A 36 6.42 -12.77 22.53
#